data_AF-A0A1F3Z3Q9-F1
#
_entry.id   AF-A0A1F3Z3Q9-F1
#
_cell.length_a   1.000
_cell.length_b   1.000
_cell.length_c   1.000
_cell.angle_alpha   90.00
_cell.angle_beta   90.00
_cell.angle_gamma   90.00
#
_symmetry.space_group_name_H-M   'P 1'
#
loop_
_entity.id
_entity.type
_entity.pdbx_description
1 polymer ?
#
loop_
_entity_poly.entity_id
_entity_poly.type
_entity_poly.pdbx_seq_one_letter_code
_entity_poly.pdbx_strand_id
1 'polypeptide(L)'
;MFPPNNVSDTYFGTVVDDPYRALENVKDPQVLAWMKAQAAHAERTLTGLAGYPRLLAQVGRMYIHTVLAYSRPAWKPRPRSPR
;
A
#
# COMPACT_ATOMS: atom_id res chain seq x y z
N MET A 1 -10.00 16.14 -9.76
CA MET A 1 -9.33 15.32 -10.80
C MET A 1 -8.10 16.08 -11.29
N PHE A 2 -7.02 15.40 -11.72
CA PHE A 2 -5.87 16.10 -12.33
C PHE A 2 -6.27 16.59 -13.73
N PRO A 3 -5.95 17.83 -14.14
CA PRO A 3 -6.36 18.35 -15.45
C PRO A 3 -5.64 17.55 -16.56
N PRO A 4 -6.39 16.96 -17.52
CA PRO A 4 -5.77 16.25 -18.63
C PRO A 4 -4.99 17.22 -19.53
N ASN A 5 -3.82 16.79 -19.99
CA ASN A 5 -3.01 17.49 -20.98
C ASN A 5 -2.50 16.45 -21.97
N ASN A 6 -3.15 16.36 -23.13
CA ASN A 6 -2.90 15.30 -24.09
C ASN A 6 -1.51 15.39 -24.71
N VAL A 7 -0.71 14.36 -24.48
CA VAL A 7 0.55 14.10 -25.17
C VAL A 7 0.33 12.83 -26.00
N SER A 8 0.65 12.87 -27.28
CA SER A 8 0.47 11.72 -28.17
C SER A 8 1.81 11.16 -28.61
N ASP A 9 1.92 9.83 -28.66
CA ASP A 9 3.06 9.11 -29.23
C ASP A 9 2.60 8.27 -30.43
N THR A 10 3.50 7.93 -31.35
CA THR A 10 3.19 7.06 -32.51
C THR A 10 3.97 5.76 -32.44
N TYR A 11 3.25 4.64 -32.45
CA TYR A 11 3.82 3.30 -32.44
C TYR A 11 3.38 2.53 -33.69
N PHE A 12 4.33 2.15 -34.54
CA PHE A 12 4.07 1.39 -35.77
C PHE A 12 2.96 2.02 -36.66
N GLY A 13 2.96 3.35 -36.77
CA GLY A 13 1.95 4.10 -37.53
C GLY A 13 0.62 4.33 -36.80
N THR A 14 0.47 3.85 -35.57
CA THR A 14 -0.72 4.09 -34.73
C THR A 14 -0.46 5.21 -33.74
N VAL A 15 -1.30 6.25 -33.73
CA VAL A 15 -1.23 7.33 -32.73
C VAL A 15 -1.92 6.88 -31.45
N VAL A 16 -1.27 7.06 -30.30
CA VAL A 16 -1.78 6.74 -28.97
C VAL A 16 -1.71 7.98 -28.09
N ASP A 17 -2.85 8.38 -27.56
CA ASP A 17 -3.03 9.53 -26.68
C ASP A 17 -2.78 9.16 -25.21
N ASP A 18 -1.96 9.95 -24.54
CA ASP A 18 -1.71 9.90 -23.11
C ASP A 18 -2.07 11.24 -22.44
N PRO A 19 -3.35 11.44 -22.07
CA PRO A 19 -3.82 12.66 -21.42
C PRO A 19 -3.26 12.89 -20.02
N TYR A 20 -2.56 11.91 -19.44
CA TYR A 20 -2.05 11.98 -18.08
C TYR A 20 -0.54 11.76 -17.96
N ARG A 21 0.21 11.86 -19.08
CA ARG A 21 1.69 11.78 -19.11
C ARG A 21 2.37 12.62 -18.02
N ALA A 22 1.81 13.78 -17.70
CA ALA A 22 2.33 14.66 -16.65
C ALA A 22 2.42 13.98 -15.27
N LEU A 23 1.57 13.00 -14.95
CA LEU A 23 1.60 12.26 -13.68
C LEU A 23 2.86 11.40 -13.51
N GLU A 24 3.62 11.14 -14.58
CA GLU A 24 4.90 10.42 -14.49
C GLU A 24 6.00 11.23 -13.78
N ASN A 25 5.91 12.57 -13.81
CA ASN A 25 6.86 13.42 -13.10
C ASN A 25 6.48 13.57 -11.63
N VAL A 26 6.80 12.55 -10.82
CA VAL A 26 6.46 12.51 -9.38
C VAL A 26 7.16 13.59 -8.52
N LYS A 27 8.10 14.35 -9.08
CA LYS A 27 8.75 15.49 -8.40
C LYS A 27 8.04 16.81 -8.68
N ASP A 28 7.13 16.85 -9.64
CA ASP A 28 6.34 18.04 -9.96
C ASP A 28 5.44 18.42 -8.76
N PRO A 29 5.46 19.67 -8.30
CA PRO A 29 4.64 20.10 -7.15
C PRO A 29 3.13 19.90 -7.34
N GLN A 30 2.61 20.04 -8.57
CA GLN A 30 1.20 19.84 -8.88
C GLN A 30 0.83 18.36 -8.83
N VAL A 31 1.70 17.48 -9.33
CA VAL A 31 1.52 16.02 -9.24
C VAL A 31 1.56 15.57 -7.78
N LEU A 32 2.52 16.06 -6.99
CA LEU A 32 2.60 15.79 -5.55
C LEU A 32 1.35 16.25 -4.80
N ALA A 33 0.84 17.45 -5.11
CA ALA A 33 -0.38 17.97 -4.51
C ALA A 33 -1.60 17.09 -4.84
N TRP A 34 -1.70 16.64 -6.10
CA TRP A 34 -2.76 15.73 -6.53
C TRP A 34 -2.67 14.36 -5.85
N MET A 35 -1.48 13.76 -5.77
CA MET A 35 -1.27 12.49 -5.07
C MET A 35 -1.70 12.57 -3.60
N LYS A 36 -1.32 13.66 -2.90
CA LYS A 36 -1.75 13.91 -1.52
C LYS A 36 -3.28 14.02 -1.39
N ALA A 37 -3.93 14.70 -2.33
CA ALA A 37 -5.39 14.83 -2.34
C ALA A 37 -6.09 13.47 -2.56
N GLN A 38 -5.55 12.62 -3.45
CA GLN A 38 -6.06 11.27 -3.67
C GLN A 38 -5.87 10.39 -2.43
N ALA A 39 -4.68 10.43 -1.81
CA ALA A 39 -4.40 9.70 -0.58
C ALA A 39 -5.35 10.10 0.55
N ALA A 40 -5.54 11.41 0.75
CA ALA A 40 -6.46 11.92 1.77
C ALA A 40 -7.91 11.52 1.49
N HIS A 41 -8.34 11.46 0.22
CA HIS A 41 -9.66 10.96 -0.13
C HIS A 41 -9.80 9.47 0.20
N ALA A 42 -8.84 8.65 -0.20
CA ALA A 42 -8.84 7.22 0.10
C ALA A 42 -8.86 6.95 1.61
N GLU A 43 -8.05 7.67 2.38
CA GLU A 43 -8.02 7.58 3.84
C GLU A 43 -9.38 7.90 4.47
N ARG A 44 -10.01 9.02 4.08
CA ARG A 44 -11.35 9.38 4.56
C ARG A 44 -12.39 8.33 4.20
N THR A 45 -12.34 7.82 2.98
CA THR A 45 -13.26 6.78 2.52
C THR A 45 -13.10 5.50 3.35
N LEU A 46 -11.88 5.02 3.55
CA LEU A 46 -11.61 3.80 4.29
C LEU A 46 -11.94 3.94 5.77
N THR A 47 -11.48 5.03 6.42
CA THR A 47 -11.74 5.29 7.83
C THR A 47 -13.21 5.56 8.13
N GLY A 48 -13.99 6.03 7.15
CA GLY A 48 -15.43 6.20 7.26
C GLY A 48 -16.24 4.90 7.21
N LEU A 49 -15.64 3.76 6.81
CA LEU A 49 -16.33 2.47 6.81
C LEU A 49 -16.47 1.94 8.25
N ALA A 50 -17.69 1.60 8.65
CA ALA A 50 -17.98 1.11 10.00
C ALA A 50 -17.12 -0.09 10.43
N GLY A 51 -16.75 -0.97 9.50
CA GLY A 51 -15.93 -2.16 9.77
C GLY A 51 -14.41 -1.92 9.79
N TYR A 52 -13.93 -0.76 9.33
CA TYR A 52 -12.50 -0.50 9.13
C TYR A 52 -11.68 -0.61 10.42
N PRO A 53 -12.10 -0.05 11.59
CA PRO A 53 -11.33 -0.16 12.82
C PRO A 53 -11.14 -1.61 13.28
N ARG A 54 -12.17 -2.45 13.14
CA ARG A 54 -12.10 -3.88 13.52
C ARG A 54 -11.14 -4.65 12.61
N LEU A 55 -11.22 -4.42 11.31
CA LEU A 55 -10.33 -5.06 10.34
C LEU A 55 -8.87 -4.65 10.59
N LEU A 56 -8.61 -3.36 10.79
CA LEU A 56 -7.26 -2.85 11.06
C LEU A 56 -6.65 -3.50 12.31
N ALA A 57 -7.43 -3.65 13.38
CA ALA A 57 -7.00 -4.33 14.60
C ALA A 57 -6.69 -5.83 14.36
N GLN A 58 -7.49 -6.53 13.56
CA GLN A 58 -7.23 -7.93 13.23
C GLN A 58 -5.95 -8.13 12.41
N VAL A 59 -5.70 -7.26 11.43
CA VAL A 59 -4.46 -7.29 10.63
C VAL A 59 -3.25 -7.03 11.52
N GLY A 60 -3.31 -6.02 12.39
CA GLY A 60 -2.24 -5.73 13.36
C GLY A 60 -1.96 -6.91 14.30
N ARG A 61 -3.02 -7.57 14.78
CA ARG A 61 -2.91 -8.78 15.61
C ARG A 61 -2.23 -9.93 14.86
N MET A 62 -2.60 -10.18 13.61
CA MET A 62 -1.98 -11.23 12.78
C MET A 62 -0.48 -10.96 12.60
N TYR A 63 -0.10 -9.72 12.27
CA TYR A 63 1.30 -9.34 12.09
C TYR A 63 2.15 -9.61 13.34
N ILE A 64 1.66 -9.21 14.52
CA ILE A 64 2.35 -9.42 15.80
C ILE A 64 2.51 -10.91 16.14
N HIS A 65 1.46 -11.71 15.93
CA HIS A 65 1.52 -13.14 16.24
C HIS A 65 2.48 -13.90 15.31
N THR A 66 2.60 -13.53 14.03
CA THR A 66 3.54 -14.17 13.10
C THR A 66 4.99 -13.85 13.48
N VAL A 67 5.30 -12.61 13.86
CA VAL A 67 6.67 -12.20 14.26
C VAL A 67 7.09 -12.85 15.58
N LEU A 68 6.19 -12.95 16.56
CA LEU A 68 6.48 -13.57 17.86
C LEU A 68 6.52 -15.10 17.79
N ALA A 69 5.74 -15.73 16.92
CA ALA A 69 5.74 -17.18 16.74
C ALA A 69 7.07 -17.70 16.16
N TYR A 70 7.74 -16.93 15.29
CA TYR A 70 9.04 -17.29 14.71
C TYR A 70 10.25 -16.98 15.63
N SER A 71 10.05 -16.26 16.74
CA SER A 71 11.12 -15.83 17.65
C SER A 71 11.30 -16.75 18.87
N ARG A 72 10.56 -17.85 18.98
CA ARG A 72 10.73 -18.84 20.05
C ARG A 72 11.75 -19.90 19.64
N PRO A 73 12.83 -20.15 20.41
CA PRO A 73 13.70 -21.28 20.10
C PRO A 73 12.91 -22.57 20.27
N ALA A 74 12.71 -23.28 19.16
CA ALA A 74 12.31 -24.67 19.16
C ALA A 74 13.38 -25.44 19.96
N TRP A 75 12.93 -26.30 20.88
CA TRP A 75 13.73 -27.20 21.73
C TRP A 75 14.07 -26.70 23.15
N LYS A 76 13.51 -27.40 24.15
CA LYS A 76 14.04 -27.53 25.50
C LYS A 76 14.30 -29.03 25.72
N PRO A 77 15.55 -29.50 25.90
CA PRO A 77 15.79 -30.91 26.16
C PRO A 77 15.17 -31.32 27.49
N ARG A 78 14.48 -32.46 27.54
CA ARG A 78 13.97 -33.03 28.80
C ARG A 78 15.14 -33.48 29.67
N PRO A 79 15.13 -33.23 30.99
CA PRO A 79 16.17 -33.76 31.87
C PRO A 79 16.11 -35.30 31.86
N ARG A 80 17.27 -35.94 31.70
CA ARG A 80 17.40 -37.39 31.85
C ARG A 80 17.17 -37.74 33.32
N SER A 81 16.22 -38.62 33.59
CA SER A 81 16.01 -39.20 34.91
C SER A 81 17.30 -39.91 35.38
N PRO A 82 17.74 -39.72 36.64
CA PRO A 82 18.82 -40.54 37.20
C PRO A 82 18.38 -42.00 37.26
N ARG A 83 19.26 -42.92 36.88
CA ARG A 83 19.10 -44.36 37.16
C ARG A 83 19.65 -44.68 38.53
#